data_AF-A0A2G6EDR4-F1
#
_entry.id   AF-A0A2G6EDR4-F1
#
_cell.length_a   1.000
_cell.length_b   1.000
_cell.length_c   1.000
_cell.angle_alpha   90.00
_cell.angle_beta   90.00
_cell.angle_gamma   90.00
#
_symmetry.space_group_name_H-M   'P 1'
#
loop_
_entity.id
_entity.type
_entity.pdbx_description
1 polymer ?
#
loop_
_entity_poly.entity_id
_entity_poly.type
_entity_poly.pdbx_seq_one_letter_code
_entity_poly.pdbx_strand_id
1 'polypeptide(L)'
;MDHATVAFGAPILANPAQPLEPASEKRDASDASAHVVTLHKADAANAANAAAPAAEAAASTQEVAPESLQDVASESSQEAANSDDTSNLVRRSVEEITALMARSHEPRENLIARGVPVHLLNSMITLGQQGNRSELEKMMQSALSAAENTQGGGLTHEELESTLEMLIEAERDTNHARQVARQQGLDMPVLQNLTQLIRQNPGDGGKAAINTLVAYALAANIELDRVDEILKRFPEESESVLPQIDRSAGDTALRNRRRLATNLIVGVILAIGGMWFVL
;
A
#
# COMPACT_ATOMS: atom_id res chain seq x y z
N MET A 1 16.84 66.08 -14.40
CA MET A 1 15.41 66.41 -14.33
C MET A 1 14.64 65.15 -14.69
N ASP A 2 13.99 64.41 -13.82
CA ASP A 2 13.91 64.38 -12.38
C ASP A 2 13.46 62.96 -11.99
N HIS A 3 13.84 62.57 -10.79
CA HIS A 3 13.59 61.27 -10.18
C HIS A 3 12.10 61.03 -9.88
N ALA A 4 11.67 59.77 -9.95
CA ALA A 4 10.53 59.28 -9.16
C ALA A 4 10.73 57.79 -8.81
N THR A 5 11.45 57.58 -7.71
CA THR A 5 11.59 56.32 -6.98
C THR A 5 10.29 56.05 -6.21
N VAL A 6 9.60 54.95 -6.50
CA VAL A 6 8.44 54.50 -5.71
C VAL A 6 8.89 53.37 -4.79
N ALA A 7 8.95 53.68 -3.50
CA ALA A 7 9.24 52.75 -2.42
C ALA A 7 7.98 51.97 -2.04
N PHE A 8 8.04 50.63 -2.10
CA PHE A 8 7.04 49.75 -1.50
C PHE A 8 7.48 49.38 -0.07
N GLY A 9 6.78 49.96 0.91
CA GLY A 9 6.92 49.65 2.32
C GLY A 9 6.19 48.36 2.70
N ALA A 10 6.85 47.54 3.54
CA ALA A 10 6.28 46.36 4.17
C ALA A 10 5.33 46.72 5.33
N PRO A 11 4.21 46.01 5.53
CA PRO A 11 3.48 46.05 6.79
C PRO A 11 4.02 45.01 7.78
N ILE A 12 4.66 45.52 8.84
CA ILE A 12 4.94 44.80 10.09
C ILE A 12 3.60 44.64 10.82
N LEU A 13 3.05 43.43 10.89
CA LEU A 13 1.96 43.11 11.80
C LEU A 13 2.54 42.82 13.18
N ALA A 14 2.35 43.78 14.08
CA ALA A 14 2.60 43.67 15.50
C ALA A 14 1.66 42.62 16.12
N ASN A 15 2.26 41.65 16.82
CA ASN A 15 1.55 40.66 17.63
C ASN A 15 1.32 41.27 19.03
N PRO A 16 0.07 41.52 19.47
CA PRO A 16 -0.19 42.05 20.80
C PRO A 16 -0.01 40.96 21.88
N ALA A 17 0.66 41.38 22.94
CA ALA A 17 0.95 40.67 24.16
C ALA A 17 -0.24 39.86 24.72
N GLN A 18 0.02 38.58 25.05
CA GLN A 18 -0.85 37.80 25.92
C GLN A 18 -0.64 38.22 27.38
N PRO A 19 -1.72 38.43 28.16
CA PRO A 19 -1.62 38.74 29.57
C PRO A 19 -1.28 37.50 30.40
N LEU A 20 -0.39 37.70 31.37
CA LEU A 20 -0.04 36.78 32.44
C LEU A 20 -1.24 36.61 33.38
N GLU A 21 -1.74 35.38 33.55
CA GLU A 21 -2.62 35.04 34.66
C GLU A 21 -1.82 34.54 35.88
N PRO A 22 -2.20 34.96 37.11
CA PRO A 22 -1.46 34.70 38.33
C PRO A 22 -1.76 33.36 38.99
N ALA A 23 -0.78 32.92 39.77
CA ALA A 23 -0.84 31.77 40.64
C ALA A 23 -1.79 31.93 41.84
N SER A 24 -2.26 30.76 42.31
CA SER A 24 -2.72 30.43 43.67
C SER A 24 -4.16 30.77 44.06
N GLU A 25 -4.98 29.73 44.28
CA GLU A 25 -5.91 29.70 45.40
C GLU A 25 -6.08 28.25 45.93
N LYS A 26 -5.60 28.03 47.15
CA LYS A 26 -5.93 26.89 48.00
C LYS A 26 -7.44 26.87 48.25
N ARG A 27 -8.10 25.74 48.04
CA ARG A 27 -9.37 25.43 48.74
C ARG A 27 -9.35 24.02 49.28
N ASP A 28 -9.53 23.97 50.58
CA ASP A 28 -9.66 22.79 51.42
C ASP A 28 -10.95 22.01 51.14
N ALA A 29 -10.91 20.75 51.55
CA ALA A 29 -11.98 19.77 51.50
C ALA A 29 -13.24 20.19 52.29
N SER A 30 -14.42 19.87 51.75
CA SER A 30 -15.58 19.39 52.52
C SER A 30 -16.75 18.98 51.60
N ASP A 31 -17.20 17.74 51.79
CA ASP A 31 -18.55 17.19 51.63
C ASP A 31 -19.38 17.33 50.34
N ALA A 32 -19.66 16.13 49.79
CA ALA A 32 -20.97 15.57 49.48
C ALA A 32 -22.07 16.46 48.86
N SER A 33 -22.41 16.19 47.59
CA SER A 33 -23.76 15.73 47.20
C SER A 33 -23.87 15.47 45.70
N ALA A 34 -24.76 14.54 45.38
CA ALA A 34 -25.11 14.05 44.06
C ALA A 34 -25.45 15.15 43.04
N HIS A 35 -24.91 15.02 41.82
CA HIS A 35 -25.54 15.59 40.64
C HIS A 35 -25.23 14.76 39.38
N VAL A 36 -26.29 14.07 38.91
CA VAL A 36 -26.71 13.96 37.50
C VAL A 36 -25.62 14.25 36.46
N VAL A 37 -25.05 13.18 35.89
CA VAL A 37 -24.22 13.29 34.67
C VAL A 37 -25.16 13.45 33.48
N THR A 38 -25.36 14.71 33.07
CA THR A 38 -25.92 15.08 31.78
C THR A 38 -24.91 14.79 30.67
N LEU A 39 -25.38 14.09 29.63
CA LEU A 39 -24.71 13.91 28.35
C LEU A 39 -24.23 15.26 27.79
N HIS A 40 -22.91 15.40 27.58
CA HIS A 40 -22.38 16.33 26.60
C HIS A 40 -21.89 15.57 25.36
N LYS A 41 -22.73 15.65 24.35
CA LYS A 41 -22.43 15.58 22.92
C LYS A 41 -21.30 16.58 22.62
N ALA A 42 -20.19 16.07 22.09
CA ALA A 42 -19.14 16.87 21.46
C ALA A 42 -18.78 16.22 20.12
N ASP A 43 -18.80 17.06 19.11
CA ASP A 43 -18.73 16.77 17.69
C ASP A 43 -17.41 16.10 17.28
N ALA A 44 -17.51 14.90 16.72
CA ALA A 44 -16.50 14.34 15.83
C ALA A 44 -16.86 14.71 14.39
N ALA A 45 -16.53 15.94 14.00
CA ALA A 45 -16.42 16.31 12.61
C ALA A 45 -15.06 15.82 12.10
N ASN A 46 -15.03 14.69 11.38
CA ASN A 46 -14.17 14.47 10.20
C ASN A 46 -14.33 13.04 9.64
N ALA A 47 -15.43 12.76 8.94
CA ALA A 47 -15.54 11.60 8.04
C ALA A 47 -16.76 11.75 7.14
N ALA A 48 -16.57 12.25 5.93
CA ALA A 48 -17.36 11.90 4.74
C ALA A 48 -16.93 12.80 3.57
N ASN A 49 -15.92 12.38 2.82
CA ASN A 49 -15.76 12.85 1.46
C ASN A 49 -16.07 11.69 0.51
N ALA A 50 -17.08 11.93 -0.32
CA ALA A 50 -17.44 11.28 -1.58
C ALA A 50 -17.87 9.80 -1.56
N ALA A 51 -19.12 9.57 -1.17
CA ALA A 51 -19.96 8.58 -1.85
C ALA A 51 -20.40 9.19 -3.20
N ALA A 52 -20.00 8.58 -4.31
CA ALA A 52 -20.51 8.90 -5.64
C ALA A 52 -21.87 8.21 -5.85
N PRO A 53 -22.89 8.89 -6.40
CA PRO A 53 -24.14 8.24 -6.76
C PRO A 53 -23.96 7.41 -8.03
N ALA A 54 -24.39 6.15 -7.96
CA ALA A 54 -24.61 5.29 -9.11
C ALA A 54 -25.69 5.91 -10.00
N ALA A 55 -25.30 6.36 -11.18
CA ALA A 55 -26.21 6.69 -12.25
C ALA A 55 -26.57 5.38 -12.98
N GLU A 56 -27.78 4.90 -12.68
CA GLU A 56 -28.56 4.03 -13.58
C GLU A 56 -28.71 4.73 -14.94
N ALA A 57 -28.04 4.21 -15.96
CA ALA A 57 -28.34 4.51 -17.35
C ALA A 57 -28.65 3.19 -18.05
N ALA A 58 -29.92 3.07 -18.43
CA ALA A 58 -30.53 1.91 -19.03
C ALA A 58 -29.91 1.55 -20.38
N ALA A 59 -29.95 0.26 -20.64
CA ALA A 59 -29.53 -0.42 -21.85
C ALA A 59 -30.24 0.08 -23.12
N SER A 60 -29.47 0.23 -24.19
CA SER A 60 -29.93 0.08 -25.57
C SER A 60 -28.69 -0.17 -26.44
N THR A 61 -28.21 -1.42 -26.46
CA THR A 61 -27.20 -1.86 -27.43
C THR A 61 -27.94 -2.47 -28.61
N GLN A 62 -27.87 -1.75 -29.72
CA GLN A 62 -28.38 -2.15 -31.02
C GLN A 62 -27.39 -3.15 -31.64
N GLU A 63 -27.91 -4.34 -31.91
CA GLU A 63 -27.24 -5.42 -32.64
C GLU A 63 -27.02 -4.99 -34.10
N VAL A 64 -25.76 -4.82 -34.52
CA VAL A 64 -25.38 -4.67 -35.92
C VAL A 64 -24.32 -5.71 -36.24
N ALA A 65 -24.64 -6.51 -37.26
CA ALA A 65 -23.88 -7.63 -37.79
C ALA A 65 -22.50 -7.22 -38.35
N PRO A 66 -21.55 -8.18 -38.43
CA PRO A 66 -20.14 -7.90 -38.74
C PRO A 66 -19.91 -7.79 -40.25
N GLU A 67 -19.23 -6.73 -40.68
CA GLU A 67 -18.66 -6.62 -42.01
C GLU A 67 -17.13 -6.79 -41.95
N SER A 68 -16.69 -7.76 -42.73
CA SER A 68 -15.34 -8.31 -42.86
C SER A 68 -14.41 -7.47 -43.72
N LEU A 69 -13.19 -7.17 -43.22
CA LEU A 69 -11.98 -6.84 -43.99
C LEU A 69 -10.77 -7.36 -43.19
N GLN A 70 -10.16 -8.51 -43.56
CA GLN A 70 -8.94 -8.63 -44.39
C GLN A 70 -7.82 -7.68 -43.95
N ASP A 71 -6.85 -8.19 -43.20
CA ASP A 71 -5.60 -8.82 -43.70
C ASP A 71 -4.59 -7.78 -44.20
N VAL A 72 -3.72 -7.29 -43.30
CA VAL A 72 -2.34 -6.93 -43.64
C VAL A 72 -1.44 -7.07 -42.40
N ALA A 73 -0.33 -7.80 -42.60
CA ALA A 73 0.93 -7.75 -41.83
C ALA A 73 1.05 -8.63 -40.57
N SER A 74 1.27 -9.92 -40.83
CA SER A 74 2.11 -10.79 -40.02
C SER A 74 3.51 -10.18 -39.77
N GLU A 75 3.81 -10.03 -38.49
CA GLU A 75 4.93 -10.72 -37.81
C GLU A 75 6.32 -10.55 -38.42
N SER A 76 7.02 -9.48 -38.00
CA SER A 76 8.48 -9.48 -37.99
C SER A 76 9.05 -8.51 -36.93
N SER A 77 8.72 -8.69 -35.65
CA SER A 77 9.36 -7.92 -34.55
C SER A 77 9.36 -8.64 -33.18
N GLN A 78 9.32 -9.98 -33.14
CA GLN A 78 9.39 -10.73 -31.88
C GLN A 78 10.72 -11.49 -31.76
N GLU A 79 11.85 -10.80 -31.66
CA GLU A 79 13.08 -11.43 -31.14
C GLU A 79 14.20 -10.46 -30.70
N ALA A 80 13.84 -9.27 -30.20
CA ALA A 80 14.83 -8.33 -29.64
C ALA A 80 14.35 -7.52 -28.40
N ALA A 81 13.22 -7.87 -27.78
CA ALA A 81 12.58 -7.02 -26.75
C ALA A 81 12.86 -7.45 -25.28
N ASN A 82 13.90 -8.25 -25.01
CA ASN A 82 14.08 -8.84 -23.67
C ASN A 82 15.32 -8.35 -22.89
N SER A 83 16.03 -7.30 -23.31
CA SER A 83 17.22 -6.84 -22.57
C SER A 83 17.24 -5.38 -22.12
N ASP A 84 16.39 -4.48 -22.65
CA ASP A 84 16.36 -3.07 -22.22
C ASP A 84 15.13 -2.69 -21.37
N ASP A 85 14.16 -3.59 -21.25
CA ASP A 85 12.87 -3.33 -20.59
C ASP A 85 12.96 -3.25 -19.04
N THR A 86 14.15 -3.54 -18.47
CA THR A 86 14.43 -3.41 -17.04
C THR A 86 14.84 -2.00 -16.62
N SER A 87 15.05 -1.07 -17.56
CA SER A 87 15.60 0.27 -17.28
C SER A 87 14.53 1.32 -16.89
N ASN A 88 13.24 1.03 -17.12
CA ASN A 88 12.18 1.98 -16.82
C ASN A 88 11.81 1.94 -15.32
N LEU A 89 12.33 2.91 -14.59
CA LEU A 89 12.12 3.07 -13.15
C LEU A 89 10.63 3.10 -12.76
N VAL A 90 9.80 3.82 -13.54
CA VAL A 90 8.37 3.95 -13.25
C VAL A 90 7.69 2.59 -13.38
N ARG A 91 7.93 1.90 -14.49
CA ARG A 91 7.39 0.55 -14.73
C ARG A 91 7.79 -0.41 -13.61
N ARG A 92 9.08 -0.47 -13.27
CA ARG A 92 9.59 -1.32 -12.20
C ARG A 92 8.92 -1.03 -10.85
N SER A 93 8.81 0.26 -10.49
CA SER A 93 8.19 0.67 -9.23
C SER A 93 6.70 0.32 -9.18
N VAL A 94 6.00 0.49 -10.29
CA VAL A 94 4.58 0.14 -10.42
C VAL A 94 4.37 -1.37 -10.32
N GLU A 95 5.16 -2.16 -11.04
CA GLU A 95 5.09 -3.62 -11.04
C GLU A 95 5.40 -4.18 -9.64
N GLU A 96 6.46 -3.67 -9.00
CA GLU A 96 6.85 -4.07 -7.64
C GLU A 96 5.75 -3.75 -6.62
N ILE A 97 5.23 -2.52 -6.61
CA ILE A 97 4.15 -2.13 -5.71
C ILE A 97 2.88 -2.95 -5.98
N THR A 98 2.55 -3.20 -7.24
CA THR A 98 1.35 -3.98 -7.61
C THR A 98 1.50 -5.43 -7.17
N ALA A 99 2.67 -6.04 -7.34
CA ALA A 99 2.96 -7.40 -6.89
C ALA A 99 2.89 -7.50 -5.36
N LEU A 100 3.45 -6.54 -4.62
CA LEU A 100 3.38 -6.49 -3.15
C LEU A 100 1.93 -6.32 -2.65
N MET A 101 1.13 -5.48 -3.31
CA MET A 101 -0.30 -5.36 -3.02
C MET A 101 -1.07 -6.65 -3.31
N ALA A 102 -0.73 -7.36 -4.40
CA ALA A 102 -1.35 -8.65 -4.70
C ALA A 102 -1.03 -9.69 -3.61
N ARG A 103 0.23 -9.72 -3.13
CA ARG A 103 0.68 -10.61 -2.04
C ARG A 103 -0.09 -10.39 -0.73
N SER A 104 -0.52 -9.16 -0.43
CA SER A 104 -1.29 -8.86 0.79
C SER A 104 -2.80 -9.13 0.63
N HIS A 105 -3.30 -9.30 -0.60
CA HIS A 105 -4.73 -9.42 -0.84
C HIS A 105 -5.28 -10.79 -0.42
N GLU A 106 -4.64 -11.88 -0.82
CA GLU A 106 -5.04 -13.25 -0.46
C GLU A 106 -5.13 -13.49 1.07
N PRO A 107 -4.09 -13.18 1.88
CA PRO A 107 -4.18 -13.36 3.33
C PRO A 107 -5.23 -12.45 3.97
N ARG A 108 -5.43 -11.24 3.43
CA ARG A 108 -6.47 -10.31 3.89
C ARG A 108 -7.86 -10.88 3.61
N GLU A 109 -8.11 -11.38 2.41
CA GLU A 109 -9.39 -11.99 2.04
C GLU A 109 -9.67 -13.26 2.85
N ASN A 110 -8.65 -14.08 3.12
CA ASN A 110 -8.78 -15.25 3.98
C ASN A 110 -9.26 -14.87 5.39
N LEU A 111 -8.67 -13.85 6.01
CA LEU A 111 -9.11 -13.39 7.34
C LEU A 111 -10.52 -12.79 7.33
N ILE A 112 -10.87 -12.02 6.30
CA ILE A 112 -12.23 -11.46 6.14
C ILE A 112 -13.24 -12.59 5.94
N ALA A 113 -12.90 -13.57 5.10
CA ALA A 113 -13.71 -14.76 4.85
C ALA A 113 -13.81 -15.67 6.08
N ARG A 114 -12.94 -15.49 7.10
CA ARG A 114 -13.02 -16.13 8.42
C ARG A 114 -13.76 -15.30 9.48
N GLY A 115 -14.35 -14.17 9.09
CA GLY A 115 -15.18 -13.34 9.98
C GLY A 115 -14.43 -12.24 10.72
N VAL A 116 -13.14 -12.00 10.41
CA VAL A 116 -12.41 -10.88 10.99
C VAL A 116 -12.86 -9.56 10.35
N PRO A 117 -13.37 -8.58 11.13
CA PRO A 117 -13.80 -7.30 10.57
C PRO A 117 -12.65 -6.52 9.93
N VAL A 118 -12.89 -5.94 8.74
CA VAL A 118 -11.86 -5.21 7.96
C VAL A 118 -11.20 -4.08 8.76
N HIS A 119 -11.98 -3.31 9.52
CA HIS A 119 -11.46 -2.21 10.33
C HIS A 119 -10.52 -2.70 11.44
N LEU A 120 -10.85 -3.82 12.07
CA LEU A 120 -10.04 -4.42 13.13
C LEU A 120 -8.73 -4.98 12.54
N LEU A 121 -8.80 -5.62 11.38
CA LEU A 121 -7.61 -6.06 10.64
C LEU A 121 -6.66 -4.90 10.30
N ASN A 122 -7.19 -3.78 9.80
CA ASN A 122 -6.38 -2.59 9.50
C ASN A 122 -5.71 -2.02 10.77
N SER A 123 -6.43 -2.00 11.90
CA SER A 123 -5.87 -1.56 13.18
C SER A 123 -4.77 -2.51 13.68
N MET A 124 -4.96 -3.83 13.57
CA MET A 124 -3.93 -4.81 13.93
C MET A 124 -2.66 -4.64 13.08
N ILE A 125 -2.79 -4.47 11.77
CA ILE A 125 -1.64 -4.20 10.88
C ILE A 125 -0.91 -2.93 11.32
N THR A 126 -1.66 -1.86 11.62
CA THR A 126 -1.10 -0.57 12.08
C THR A 126 -0.33 -0.72 13.40
N LEU A 127 -0.91 -1.38 14.39
CA LEU A 127 -0.27 -1.66 15.68
C LEU A 127 0.97 -2.56 15.52
N GLY A 128 0.89 -3.54 14.61
CA GLY A 128 2.00 -4.40 14.25
C GLY A 128 3.18 -3.62 13.66
N GLN A 129 2.92 -2.66 12.77
CA GLN A 129 3.94 -1.77 12.22
C GLN A 129 4.58 -0.85 13.26
N GLN A 130 3.80 -0.41 14.25
CA GLN A 130 4.28 0.41 15.37
C GLN A 130 5.08 -0.41 16.41
N GLY A 131 5.03 -1.74 16.34
CA GLY A 131 5.69 -2.64 17.30
C GLY A 131 4.98 -2.75 18.64
N ASN A 132 3.73 -2.32 18.76
CA ASN A 132 2.97 -2.37 20.01
C ASN A 132 2.32 -3.74 20.24
N ARG A 133 3.16 -4.73 20.60
CA ARG A 133 2.72 -6.14 20.78
C ARG A 133 1.63 -6.32 21.84
N SER A 134 1.66 -5.52 22.91
CA SER A 134 0.69 -5.66 24.01
C SER A 134 -0.73 -5.28 23.61
N GLU A 135 -0.88 -4.27 22.75
CA GLU A 135 -2.17 -3.83 22.23
C GLU A 135 -2.63 -4.71 21.06
N LEU A 136 -1.67 -5.15 20.24
CA LEU A 136 -1.91 -6.11 19.17
C LEU A 136 -2.55 -7.39 19.70
N GLU A 137 -2.00 -7.96 20.78
CA GLU A 137 -2.51 -9.19 21.40
C GLU A 137 -3.96 -9.04 21.89
N LYS A 138 -4.29 -7.91 22.53
CA LYS A 138 -5.68 -7.61 22.96
C LYS A 138 -6.63 -7.50 21.77
N MET A 139 -6.15 -6.92 20.67
CA MET A 139 -6.93 -6.78 19.45
C MET A 139 -7.11 -8.12 18.73
N MET A 140 -6.10 -9.00 18.74
CA MET A 140 -6.20 -10.36 18.23
C MET A 140 -7.25 -11.17 19.00
N GLN A 141 -7.28 -11.10 20.32
CA GLN A 141 -8.33 -11.75 21.13
C GLN A 141 -9.73 -11.23 20.77
N SER A 142 -9.86 -9.92 20.54
CA SER A 142 -11.12 -9.31 20.07
C SER A 142 -11.48 -9.80 18.66
N ALA A 143 -10.50 -9.98 17.77
CA ALA A 143 -10.67 -10.54 16.43
C ALA A 143 -11.19 -11.98 16.48
N LEU A 144 -10.58 -12.82 17.33
CA LEU A 144 -10.96 -14.23 17.49
C LEU A 144 -12.38 -14.34 18.03
N SER A 145 -12.74 -13.54 19.03
CA SER A 145 -14.12 -13.49 19.53
C SER A 145 -15.11 -13.04 18.46
N ALA A 146 -14.75 -12.03 17.65
CA ALA A 146 -15.60 -11.59 16.54
C ALA A 146 -15.75 -12.66 15.44
N ALA A 147 -14.66 -13.35 15.10
CA ALA A 147 -14.67 -14.45 14.14
C ALA A 147 -15.51 -15.65 14.65
N GLU A 148 -15.38 -16.01 15.93
CA GLU A 148 -16.19 -17.05 16.57
C GLU A 148 -17.69 -16.71 16.52
N ASN A 149 -18.05 -15.47 16.84
CA ASN A 149 -19.44 -15.01 16.81
C ASN A 149 -20.06 -14.95 15.41
N THR A 150 -19.26 -14.72 14.37
CA THR A 150 -19.76 -14.55 13.00
C THR A 150 -19.80 -15.85 12.21
N GLN A 151 -18.84 -16.76 12.43
CA GLN A 151 -18.68 -17.97 11.62
C GLN A 151 -18.61 -19.29 12.42
N GLY A 152 -18.70 -19.24 13.75
CA GLY A 152 -18.84 -20.44 14.58
C GLY A 152 -17.52 -21.15 14.92
N GLY A 153 -16.39 -20.46 14.83
CA GLY A 153 -15.08 -20.95 15.30
C GLY A 153 -14.34 -21.79 14.26
N GLY A 154 -13.36 -21.17 13.62
CA GLY A 154 -12.45 -21.83 12.66
C GLY A 154 -11.12 -21.11 12.46
N LEU A 155 -10.86 -20.07 13.24
CA LEU A 155 -9.61 -19.31 13.21
C LEU A 155 -8.91 -19.52 14.55
N THR A 156 -7.76 -20.19 14.52
CA THR A 156 -6.91 -20.34 15.69
C THR A 156 -6.09 -19.07 15.94
N HIS A 157 -5.60 -18.91 17.17
CA HIS A 157 -4.74 -17.77 17.52
C HIS A 157 -3.44 -17.81 16.68
N GLU A 158 -2.85 -19.00 16.52
CA GLU A 158 -1.63 -19.21 15.76
C GLU A 158 -1.79 -18.90 14.26
N GLU A 159 -2.92 -19.29 13.66
CA GLU A 159 -3.23 -18.94 12.26
C GLU A 159 -3.42 -17.44 12.08
N LEU A 160 -4.12 -16.77 13.01
CA LEU A 160 -4.30 -15.33 12.99
C LEU A 160 -2.96 -14.62 13.12
N GLU A 161 -2.13 -15.02 14.08
CA GLU A 161 -0.80 -14.44 14.32
C GLU A 161 0.09 -14.59 13.08
N SER A 162 0.18 -15.80 12.52
CA SER A 162 0.99 -16.08 11.34
C SER A 162 0.51 -15.30 10.11
N THR A 163 -0.80 -15.23 9.89
CA THR A 163 -1.38 -14.48 8.75
C THR A 163 -1.17 -12.98 8.91
N LEU A 164 -1.28 -12.48 10.15
CA LEU A 164 -1.04 -11.09 10.48
C LEU A 164 0.43 -10.70 10.31
N GLU A 165 1.37 -11.57 10.67
CA GLU A 165 2.80 -11.36 10.44
C GLU A 165 3.12 -11.24 8.95
N MET A 166 2.56 -12.12 8.11
CA MET A 166 2.67 -12.03 6.64
C MET A 166 2.12 -10.70 6.10
N LEU A 167 0.98 -10.24 6.63
CA LEU A 167 0.38 -8.96 6.24
C LEU A 167 1.23 -7.76 6.67
N ILE A 168 1.79 -7.78 7.88
CA ILE A 168 2.68 -6.73 8.39
C ILE A 168 3.95 -6.66 7.54
N GLU A 169 4.54 -7.80 7.19
CA GLU A 169 5.71 -7.88 6.30
C GLU A 169 5.39 -7.28 4.92
N ALA A 170 4.31 -7.73 4.28
CA ALA A 170 3.91 -7.22 2.96
C ALA A 170 3.62 -5.72 2.95
N GLU A 171 2.99 -5.19 4.01
CA GLU A 171 2.74 -3.74 4.13
C GLU A 171 4.04 -2.96 4.39
N ARG A 172 4.99 -3.54 5.14
CA ARG A 172 6.32 -2.95 5.34
C ARG A 172 7.10 -2.89 4.03
N ASP A 173 7.09 -3.96 3.25
CA ASP A 173 7.72 -4.02 1.93
C ASP A 173 7.07 -3.00 0.98
N THR A 174 5.74 -2.91 0.98
CA THR A 174 5.01 -1.91 0.17
C THR A 174 5.40 -0.48 0.56
N ASN A 175 5.48 -0.19 1.87
CA ASN A 175 5.91 1.12 2.36
C ASN A 175 7.38 1.41 2.03
N HIS A 176 8.24 0.40 2.06
CA HIS A 176 9.63 0.51 1.64
C HIS A 176 9.73 0.83 0.14
N ALA A 177 9.04 0.09 -0.72
CA ALA A 177 9.01 0.32 -2.16
C ALA A 177 8.49 1.73 -2.49
N ARG A 178 7.42 2.19 -1.83
CA ARG A 178 6.92 3.57 -1.95
C ARG A 178 7.94 4.62 -1.52
N GLN A 179 8.67 4.36 -0.43
CA GLN A 179 9.69 5.28 0.07
C GLN A 179 10.89 5.35 -0.89
N VAL A 180 11.30 4.22 -1.48
CA VAL A 180 12.34 4.17 -2.52
C VAL A 180 11.90 4.94 -3.78
N ALA A 181 10.70 4.69 -4.27
CA ALA A 181 10.12 5.42 -5.40
C ALA A 181 10.11 6.95 -5.16
N ARG A 182 9.72 7.37 -3.95
CA ARG A 182 9.75 8.79 -3.56
C ARG A 182 11.17 9.36 -3.55
N GLN A 183 12.16 8.60 -3.07
CA GLN A 183 13.57 9.02 -3.07
C GLN A 183 14.14 9.17 -4.48
N GLN A 184 13.59 8.43 -5.45
CA GLN A 184 13.95 8.55 -6.86
C GLN A 184 13.18 9.66 -7.60
N GLY A 185 12.39 10.46 -6.87
CA GLY A 185 11.66 11.60 -7.44
C GLY A 185 10.35 11.25 -8.12
N LEU A 186 9.82 10.03 -7.91
CA LEU A 186 8.50 9.66 -8.43
C LEU A 186 7.38 10.37 -7.65
N ASP A 187 6.36 10.83 -8.38
CA ASP A 187 5.17 11.43 -7.79
C ASP A 187 4.23 10.35 -7.26
N MET A 188 4.10 10.28 -5.93
CA MET A 188 3.35 9.23 -5.23
C MET A 188 1.85 9.20 -5.57
N PRO A 189 1.12 10.34 -5.56
CA PRO A 189 -0.25 10.41 -6.08
C PRO A 189 -0.43 9.80 -7.48
N VAL A 190 0.46 10.11 -8.42
CA VAL A 190 0.38 9.59 -9.80
C VAL A 190 0.63 8.08 -9.81
N LEU A 191 1.65 7.63 -9.08
CA LEU A 191 1.97 6.21 -8.93
C LEU A 191 0.82 5.42 -8.30
N GLN A 192 0.13 5.99 -7.33
CA GLN A 192 -1.04 5.39 -6.69
C GLN A 192 -2.22 5.26 -7.65
N ASN A 193 -2.50 6.29 -8.45
CA ASN A 193 -3.55 6.23 -9.48
C ASN A 193 -3.22 5.18 -10.55
N LEU A 194 -1.96 5.10 -10.97
CA LEU A 194 -1.51 4.13 -11.96
C LEU A 194 -1.62 2.69 -11.44
N THR A 195 -1.14 2.43 -10.22
CA THR A 195 -1.29 1.10 -9.58
C THR A 195 -2.77 0.73 -9.38
N GLN A 196 -3.64 1.69 -9.06
CA GLN A 196 -5.08 1.44 -8.96
C GLN A 196 -5.72 1.09 -10.32
N LEU A 197 -5.38 1.81 -11.40
CA LEU A 197 -5.86 1.51 -12.75
C LEU A 197 -5.44 0.11 -13.21
N ILE A 198 -4.19 -0.28 -12.93
CA ILE A 198 -3.66 -1.60 -13.29
C ILE A 198 -4.38 -2.69 -12.51
N ARG A 199 -4.62 -2.50 -11.21
CA ARG A 199 -5.35 -3.47 -10.38
C ARG A 199 -6.80 -3.68 -10.83
N GLN A 200 -7.45 -2.64 -11.35
CA GLN A 200 -8.81 -2.75 -11.89
C GLN A 200 -8.86 -3.51 -13.23
N ASN A 201 -7.72 -3.68 -13.90
CA ASN A 201 -7.62 -4.27 -15.25
C ASN A 201 -6.46 -5.29 -15.32
N PRO A 202 -6.55 -6.43 -14.60
CA PRO A 202 -5.42 -7.35 -14.47
C PRO A 202 -5.08 -8.10 -15.77
N GLY A 203 -6.01 -8.20 -16.73
CA GLY A 203 -5.83 -9.00 -17.95
C GLY A 203 -4.76 -8.46 -18.91
N ASP A 204 -4.66 -7.15 -19.05
CA ASP A 204 -3.74 -6.48 -19.98
C ASP A 204 -2.71 -5.58 -19.28
N GLY A 205 -2.64 -5.65 -17.95
CA GLY A 205 -1.80 -4.78 -17.12
C GLY A 205 -2.24 -3.31 -17.16
N GLY A 206 -3.51 -3.03 -17.39
CA GLY A 206 -4.07 -1.67 -17.42
C GLY A 206 -3.82 -0.89 -18.71
N LYS A 207 -3.26 -1.51 -19.76
CA LYS A 207 -2.95 -0.84 -21.03
C LYS A 207 -4.18 -0.20 -21.67
N ALA A 208 -5.28 -0.93 -21.79
CA ALA A 208 -6.54 -0.44 -22.35
C ALA A 208 -7.13 0.68 -21.51
N ALA A 209 -7.07 0.57 -20.18
CA ALA A 209 -7.57 1.60 -19.27
C ALA A 209 -6.77 2.90 -19.39
N ILE A 210 -5.44 2.81 -19.47
CA ILE A 210 -4.55 3.96 -19.68
C ILE A 210 -4.80 4.58 -21.06
N ASN A 211 -4.87 3.77 -22.12
CA ASN A 211 -5.17 4.27 -23.48
C ASN A 211 -6.54 4.97 -23.53
N THR A 212 -7.53 4.43 -22.83
CA THR A 212 -8.87 5.03 -22.72
C THR A 212 -8.81 6.36 -21.97
N LEU A 213 -8.06 6.43 -20.86
CA LEU A 213 -7.85 7.67 -20.10
C LEU A 213 -7.18 8.75 -20.97
N VAL A 214 -6.14 8.37 -21.74
CA VAL A 214 -5.46 9.26 -22.68
C VAL A 214 -6.43 9.73 -23.78
N ALA A 215 -7.25 8.83 -24.33
CA ALA A 215 -8.25 9.18 -25.33
C ALA A 215 -9.29 10.19 -24.78
N TYR A 216 -9.75 10.02 -23.54
CA TYR A 216 -10.64 10.99 -22.89
C TYR A 216 -9.96 12.33 -22.63
N ALA A 217 -8.69 12.34 -22.23
CA ALA A 217 -7.93 13.57 -22.06
C ALA A 217 -7.84 14.36 -23.38
N LEU A 218 -7.52 13.67 -24.49
CA LEU A 218 -7.51 14.26 -25.82
C LEU A 218 -8.89 14.78 -26.25
N ALA A 219 -9.94 14.00 -26.01
CA ALA A 219 -11.32 14.42 -26.31
C ALA A 219 -11.77 15.65 -25.49
N ALA A 220 -11.21 15.82 -24.29
CA ALA A 220 -11.42 17.00 -23.44
C ALA A 220 -10.52 18.19 -23.79
N ASN A 221 -9.75 18.12 -24.89
CA ASN A 221 -8.74 19.10 -25.29
C ASN A 221 -7.67 19.37 -24.21
N ILE A 222 -7.28 18.33 -23.45
CA ILE A 222 -6.12 18.41 -22.55
C ILE A 222 -4.86 18.16 -23.39
N GLU A 223 -4.05 19.19 -23.55
CA GLU A 223 -2.78 19.13 -24.29
C GLU A 223 -1.79 18.18 -23.60
N LEU A 224 -1.22 17.25 -24.36
CA LEU A 224 -0.23 16.26 -23.91
C LEU A 224 1.21 16.65 -24.33
N ASP A 225 1.42 17.89 -24.75
CA ASP A 225 2.65 18.38 -25.37
C ASP A 225 3.89 18.28 -24.46
N ARG A 226 3.66 18.21 -23.14
CA ARG A 226 4.72 18.09 -22.13
C ARG A 226 5.09 16.65 -21.81
N VAL A 227 4.42 15.65 -22.39
CA VAL A 227 4.69 14.23 -22.10
C VAL A 227 6.15 13.89 -22.45
N ASP A 228 6.65 14.35 -23.60
CA ASP A 228 8.04 14.11 -24.01
C ASP A 228 9.06 14.78 -23.07
N GLU A 229 8.75 15.97 -22.56
CA GLU A 229 9.59 16.66 -21.58
C GLU A 229 9.60 15.93 -20.24
N ILE A 230 8.46 15.37 -19.82
CA ILE A 230 8.32 14.60 -18.59
C ILE A 230 9.05 13.26 -18.73
N LEU A 231 8.92 12.57 -19.87
CA LEU A 231 9.63 11.32 -20.15
C LEU A 231 11.14 11.51 -20.08
N LYS A 232 11.67 12.63 -20.61
CA LYS A 232 13.11 12.95 -20.52
C LYS A 232 13.63 13.16 -19.10
N ARG A 233 12.75 13.41 -18.12
CA ARG A 233 13.14 13.54 -16.70
C ARG A 233 13.34 12.20 -16.00
N PHE A 234 12.85 11.11 -16.60
CA PHE A 234 13.06 9.75 -16.13
C PHE A 234 14.05 9.07 -17.08
N PRO A 235 15.35 9.40 -17.00
CA PRO A 235 16.34 8.69 -17.79
C PRO A 235 16.23 7.19 -17.48
N GLU A 236 16.28 6.37 -18.51
CA GLU A 236 16.52 4.93 -18.38
C GLU A 236 17.72 4.77 -17.44
N GLU A 237 17.54 3.98 -16.37
CA GLU A 237 18.52 3.85 -15.28
C GLU A 237 19.93 3.68 -15.86
N SER A 238 20.83 4.62 -15.57
CA SER A 238 22.25 4.49 -15.93
C SER A 238 22.73 3.14 -15.42
N GLU A 239 23.20 2.29 -16.33
CA GLU A 239 23.73 0.94 -16.10
C GLU A 239 24.41 0.88 -14.72
N SER A 240 23.75 0.25 -13.75
CA SER A 240 24.22 0.17 -12.37
C SER A 240 25.65 -0.38 -12.35
N VAL A 241 26.63 0.47 -12.06
CA VAL A 241 28.06 0.11 -11.92
C VAL A 241 28.30 -0.75 -10.67
N LEU A 242 27.31 -0.89 -9.80
CA LEU A 242 27.32 -1.89 -8.74
C LEU A 242 26.81 -3.22 -9.30
N PRO A 243 27.52 -4.34 -9.05
CA PRO A 243 27.06 -5.65 -9.48
C PRO A 243 25.64 -5.86 -8.94
N GLN A 244 24.70 -6.05 -9.87
CA GLN A 244 23.32 -6.36 -9.53
C GLN A 244 23.31 -7.64 -8.71
N ILE A 245 23.11 -7.51 -7.40
CA ILE A 245 22.82 -8.66 -6.54
C ILE A 245 21.39 -9.04 -6.90
N ASP A 246 21.28 -10.09 -7.70
CA ASP A 246 20.03 -10.66 -8.16
C ASP A 246 19.12 -10.98 -6.96
N ARG A 247 18.13 -10.10 -6.69
CA ARG A 247 17.16 -10.29 -5.61
C ARG A 247 16.16 -11.41 -5.92
N SER A 248 16.13 -11.90 -7.16
CA SER A 248 15.37 -13.11 -7.54
C SER A 248 15.98 -14.40 -6.99
N ALA A 249 17.21 -14.35 -6.46
CA ALA A 249 17.78 -15.41 -5.62
C ALA A 249 17.11 -15.52 -4.21
N GLY A 250 15.96 -14.86 -4.03
CA GLY A 250 15.03 -14.97 -2.90
C GLY A 250 14.33 -16.33 -2.79
N ASP A 251 14.66 -17.33 -3.59
CA ASP A 251 14.32 -18.75 -3.40
C ASP A 251 15.07 -19.41 -2.21
N THR A 252 15.30 -18.59 -1.17
CA THR A 252 15.95 -18.98 0.09
C THR A 252 15.14 -20.04 0.82
N ALA A 253 13.83 -20.16 0.58
CA ALA A 253 12.99 -21.22 1.13
C ALA A 253 13.46 -22.63 0.71
N LEU A 254 13.81 -22.83 -0.56
CA LEU A 254 14.27 -24.13 -1.06
C LEU A 254 15.71 -24.45 -0.61
N ARG A 255 16.61 -23.47 -0.61
CA ARG A 255 17.98 -23.65 -0.08
C ARG A 255 18.01 -23.86 1.43
N ASN A 256 17.17 -23.15 2.19
CA ASN A 256 17.06 -23.32 3.63
C ASN A 256 16.44 -24.69 3.98
N ARG A 257 15.40 -25.14 3.25
CA ARG A 257 14.88 -26.52 3.39
C ARG A 257 15.94 -27.58 3.15
N ARG A 258 16.78 -27.39 2.13
CA ARG A 258 17.88 -28.32 1.82
C ARG A 258 18.93 -28.36 2.92
N ARG A 259 19.31 -27.21 3.50
CA ARG A 259 20.23 -27.15 4.66
C ARG A 259 19.64 -27.78 5.92
N LEU A 260 18.34 -27.59 6.15
CA LEU A 260 17.63 -28.20 7.29
C LEU A 260 17.59 -29.72 7.16
N ALA A 261 17.31 -30.24 5.96
CA ALA A 261 17.37 -31.68 5.67
C ALA A 261 18.78 -32.25 5.90
N THR A 262 19.83 -31.56 5.44
CA THR A 262 21.22 -32.00 5.67
C THR A 262 21.58 -32.05 7.15
N ASN A 263 21.22 -31.02 7.92
CA ASN A 263 21.50 -30.97 9.35
C ASN A 263 20.73 -32.06 10.13
N LEU A 264 19.51 -32.37 9.71
CA LEU A 264 18.72 -33.45 10.30
C LEU A 264 19.36 -34.83 10.03
N ILE A 265 19.82 -35.08 8.80
CA ILE A 265 20.52 -36.34 8.45
C ILE A 265 21.81 -36.49 9.24
N VAL A 266 22.61 -35.42 9.35
CA VAL A 266 23.85 -35.44 10.15
C VAL A 266 23.56 -35.72 11.62
N GLY A 267 22.50 -35.12 12.17
CA GLY A 267 22.05 -35.39 13.54
C GLY A 267 21.65 -36.86 13.76
N VAL A 268 20.92 -37.45 12.81
CA VAL A 268 20.51 -38.88 12.88
C VAL A 268 21.73 -39.81 12.78
N ILE A 269 22.68 -39.53 11.88
CA ILE A 269 23.91 -40.34 11.76
C ILE A 269 24.74 -40.26 13.04
N LEU A 270 24.88 -39.07 13.63
CA LEU A 270 25.59 -38.89 14.90
C LEU A 270 24.89 -39.63 16.05
N ALA A 271 23.55 -39.60 16.11
CA ALA A 271 22.79 -40.31 17.13
C ALA A 271 22.94 -41.84 17.01
N ILE A 272 22.85 -42.39 15.79
CA ILE A 272 23.03 -43.82 15.54
C ILE A 272 24.47 -44.23 15.83
N GLY A 273 25.46 -43.44 15.39
CA GLY A 273 26.88 -43.69 15.66
C GLY A 273 27.22 -43.65 17.15
N GLY A 274 26.65 -42.68 17.89
CA GLY A 274 26.79 -42.61 19.34
C GLY A 274 26.15 -43.81 20.05
N MET A 275 24.98 -44.26 19.59
CA MET A 275 24.32 -45.44 20.14
C MET A 275 25.11 -46.73 19.87
N TRP A 276 25.75 -46.84 18.70
CA TRP A 276 26.62 -47.97 18.34
C TRP A 276 27.93 -47.99 19.13
N PHE A 277 28.42 -46.83 19.58
CA PHE A 277 29.66 -46.75 20.35
C PHE A 277 29.46 -47.08 21.84
N VAL A 278 28.22 -47.03 22.33
CA VAL A 278 27.86 -47.30 23.74
C VAL A 278 27.48 -48.78 23.96
N LEU A 279 27.14 -49.51 22.89
CA LEU A 279 26.89 -50.96 22.92
C LEU A 279 28.18 -51.76 22.79
#